data_AF-A0A7X7M7W3-F1
#
_entry.id   AF-A0A7X7M7W3-F1
#
_cell.length_a   1.000
_cell.length_b   1.000
_cell.length_c   1.000
_cell.angle_alpha   90.00
_cell.angle_beta   90.00
_cell.angle_gamma   90.00
#
_symmetry.space_group_name_H-M   'P 1'
#
loop_
_entity.id
_entity.type
_entity.pdbx_description
1 polymer ?
#
loop_
_entity_poly.entity_id
_entity_poly.type
_entity_poly.pdbx_seq_one_letter_code
_entity_poly.pdbx_strand_id
1 'polypeptide(L)' 'MIKARLNALRQSMATEKLDAMFFVNRANIRYLSGYTGDEAYLLISRDQQSLITDFRYQEQAET' A
#
# COMPACT_ATOMS: atom_id res chain seq x y z
N MET A 1 -12.93 -7.41 -5.85
CA MET A 1 -12.11 -6.71 -6.86
C MET A 1 -10.68 -6.42 -6.38
N ILE A 2 -10.48 -5.76 -5.23
CA ILE A 2 -9.14 -5.41 -4.72
C ILE A 2 -8.22 -6.64 -4.56
N LYS A 3 -8.72 -7.74 -3.95
CA LYS A 3 -7.97 -9.00 -3.82
C LYS A 3 -7.46 -9.56 -5.16
N ALA A 4 -8.26 -9.46 -6.23
CA ALA A 4 -7.86 -9.94 -7.55
C ALA A 4 -6.71 -9.09 -8.14
N ARG A 5 -6.74 -7.76 -7.92
CA ARG A 5 -5.69 -6.83 -8.34
C ARG A 5 -4.38 -7.08 -7.59
N LEU A 6 -4.47 -7.30 -6.27
CA LEU A 6 -3.31 -7.64 -5.44
C LEU A 6 -2.68 -8.98 -5.86
N ASN A 7 -3.50 -9.99 -6.17
CA ASN A 7 -2.99 -11.27 -6.65
C ASN A 7 -2.30 -11.13 -8.01
N ALA A 8 -2.88 -10.36 -8.94
CA ALA A 8 -2.25 -10.07 -10.23
C ALA A 8 -0.91 -9.35 -10.07
N LEU A 9 -0.85 -8.35 -9.16
CA LEU A 9 0.40 -7.66 -8.83
C LEU A 9 1.44 -8.63 -8.26
N ARG A 10 1.08 -9.47 -7.30
CA ARG A 10 2.00 -10.45 -6.70
C ARG A 10 2.50 -11.48 -7.70
N GLN A 11 1.67 -11.87 -8.66
CA GLN A 11 2.09 -12.74 -9.75
C GLN A 11 3.16 -12.05 -10.62
N SER A 12 2.96 -10.77 -10.95
CA SER A 12 3.95 -9.98 -11.69
C SER A 12 5.26 -9.82 -10.89
N MET A 13 5.16 -9.54 -9.59
CA MET A 13 6.33 -9.45 -8.71
C MET A 13 7.12 -10.77 -8.66
N ALA A 14 6.43 -11.92 -8.62
CA ALA A 14 7.07 -13.23 -8.64
C ALA A 14 7.83 -13.49 -9.94
N THR A 15 7.25 -13.12 -11.10
CA THR A 15 7.91 -13.23 -12.41
C THR A 15 9.18 -12.39 -12.47
N GLU A 16 9.14 -11.17 -11.93
CA GLU A 16 10.26 -10.21 -11.89
C GLU A 16 11.24 -10.47 -10.72
N LYS A 17 11.01 -11.51 -9.90
CA LYS A 17 11.79 -11.86 -8.70
C LYS A 17 11.90 -10.70 -7.68
N LEU A 18 10.82 -9.93 -7.53
CA LEU A 18 10.74 -8.83 -6.57
C LEU A 18 10.22 -9.31 -5.21
N ASP A 19 10.85 -8.87 -4.13
CA ASP A 19 10.42 -9.18 -2.77
C ASP A 19 9.28 -8.28 -2.29
N ALA A 20 9.34 -7.01 -2.68
CA ALA A 20 8.36 -5.99 -2.34
C ALA A 20 8.29 -4.87 -3.38
N MET A 21 7.17 -4.15 -3.39
CA MET A 21 6.98 -2.91 -4.15
C MET A 21 6.47 -1.80 -3.23
N PHE A 22 7.06 -0.63 -3.39
CA PHE A 22 6.69 0.58 -2.66
C PHE A 22 5.96 1.55 -3.59
N PHE A 23 4.75 1.96 -3.21
CA PHE A 23 3.90 2.83 -4.00
C PHE A 23 3.77 4.20 -3.33
N VAL A 24 4.11 5.22 -4.10
CA VAL A 24 4.05 6.64 -3.72
C VAL A 24 2.85 7.34 -4.38
N ASN A 25 2.43 6.86 -5.55
CA ASN A 25 1.36 7.48 -6.31
C ASN A 25 -0.02 7.15 -5.71
N ARG A 26 -0.80 8.19 -5.40
CA ARG A 26 -2.15 8.08 -4.83
C ARG A 26 -3.12 7.23 -5.64
N ALA A 27 -3.07 7.30 -6.97
CA ALA A 27 -3.95 6.50 -7.83
C ALA A 27 -3.67 5.00 -7.67
N ASN A 28 -2.38 4.62 -7.62
CA ASN A 28 -1.99 3.24 -7.40
C ASN A 28 -2.36 2.77 -6.00
N ILE A 29 -2.13 3.61 -4.99
CA ILE A 29 -2.51 3.32 -3.61
C ILE A 29 -4.02 3.08 -3.52
N ARG A 30 -4.85 3.96 -4.09
CA ARG A 30 -6.30 3.78 -4.12
C ARG A 30 -6.71 2.53 -4.89
N TYR A 31 -6.08 2.27 -6.03
CA TYR A 31 -6.40 1.12 -6.87
C TYR A 31 -6.13 -0.22 -6.17
N LEU A 32 -5.01 -0.31 -5.44
CA LEU A 32 -4.50 -1.52 -4.81
C LEU A 32 -4.98 -1.72 -3.36
N SER A 33 -5.26 -0.64 -2.62
CA SER A 33 -5.69 -0.72 -1.22
C SER A 33 -7.16 -0.33 -0.99
N GLY A 34 -7.75 0.45 -1.91
CA GLY A 34 -9.04 1.09 -1.69
C GLY A 34 -8.99 2.34 -0.80
N TYR A 35 -7.82 2.67 -0.22
CA TYR A 35 -7.66 3.85 0.63
C TYR A 35 -7.85 5.14 -0.18
N THR A 36 -8.66 6.06 0.33
CA THR A 36 -9.02 7.31 -0.35
C THR A 36 -8.45 8.54 0.32
N GLY A 37 -7.75 8.40 1.45
CA GLY A 37 -7.13 9.52 2.14
C GLY A 37 -6.04 10.19 1.31
N ASP A 38 -5.72 11.41 1.71
CA ASP A 38 -4.57 12.16 1.21
C ASP A 38 -3.33 11.76 2.02
N GLU A 39 -2.14 11.83 1.40
CA GLU A 39 -0.85 11.52 2.05
C GLU A 39 -0.74 10.11 2.68
N ALA A 40 -0.59 9.11 1.81
CA ALA A 40 -0.25 7.75 2.21
C ALA A 40 0.80 7.15 1.27
N TYR A 41 1.46 6.12 1.76
CA TYR A 41 2.29 5.20 1.02
C TYR A 41 1.77 3.78 1.20
N LEU A 42 2.09 2.91 0.25
CA LEU A 42 1.71 1.51 0.32
C LEU A 42 2.92 0.64 0.04
N LEU A 43 3.22 -0.28 0.96
CA LEU A 43 4.23 -1.32 0.79
C LEU A 43 3.52 -2.66 0.60
N ILE A 44 3.80 -3.36 -0.50
CA ILE A 44 3.25 -4.70 -0.77
C ILE A 44 4.43 -5.66 -0.88
N SER A 45 4.44 -6.69 -0.04
CA SER A 45 5.32 -7.85 -0.20
C SER A 45 4.54 -9.03 -0.79
N ARG A 46 5.24 -10.16 -0.95
CA ARG A 46 4.67 -11.43 -1.42
C ARG A 46 3.46 -11.88 -0.59
N ASP A 47 3.46 -11.58 0.70
CA ASP A 47 2.50 -12.07 1.68
C ASP A 47 1.80 -10.94 2.47
N GLN A 48 2.43 -9.78 2.60
CA GLN A 48 1.94 -8.66 3.39
C GLN A 48 1.56 -7.44 2.54
N GLN A 49 0.79 -6.55 3.17
CA GLN A 49 0.39 -5.26 2.65
C GLN A 49 0.33 -4.27 3.82
N SER A 50 1.08 -3.18 3.73
CA SER A 50 1.20 -2.17 4.78
C SER A 50 0.87 -0.80 4.22
N LEU A 51 -0.16 -0.15 4.75
CA LEU A 51 -0.47 1.25 4.46
C LEU A 51 0.25 2.12 5.49
N ILE A 52 1.04 3.09 5.03
CA ILE A 52 1.80 4.03 5.86
C ILE A 52 1.19 5.40 5.59
N THR A 53 0.71 6.09 6.61
CA THR A 53 0.07 7.41 6.45
C THR A 53 0.33 8.25 7.69
N ASP A 54 0.35 9.56 7.52
CA ASP A 54 0.52 10.51 8.61
C ASP A 54 -0.76 10.56 9.46
N PHE A 55 -0.59 10.47 10.78
CA PHE A 55 -1.68 10.40 11.76
C PHE A 55 -2.42 11.73 11.95
N ARG A 56 -1.86 12.89 11.57
CA ARG A 56 -2.36 14.27 11.83
C ARG A 56 -3.02 14.56 13.20
N TYR A 57 -2.85 13.68 14.21
CA TYR A 57 -3.32 13.74 15.60
C TYR A 57 -2.21 13.42 16.63
N GLN A 58 -0.93 13.47 16.28
CA GLN A 58 0.12 13.25 17.30
C GLN A 58 0.16 14.37 18.34
N GLU A 59 -0.45 15.53 18.10
CA GLU A 59 -0.73 16.54 19.14
C GLU A 59 -1.68 16.04 20.26
N GLN A 60 -2.48 14.98 20.04
CA GLN A 60 -3.20 14.26 21.11
C GLN A 60 -2.38 13.10 21.71
N ALA A 61 -1.25 12.74 21.11
CA ALA A 61 -0.45 11.59 21.53
C ALA A 61 0.58 11.95 22.63
N GLU A 62 0.62 13.21 23.08
CA GLU A 62 1.38 13.66 24.25
C GLU A 62 0.40 14.14 25.33
N THR A 63 0.26 13.38 26.42
CA THR A 63 -0.14 13.90 27.75
C THR A 63 0.87 13.38 28.76
#